data_AF-K2FE29-F1
#
_entry.id   AF-K2FE29-F1
#
_cell.length_a   1.000
_cell.length_b   1.000
_cell.length_c   1.000
_cell.angle_alpha   90.00
_cell.angle_beta   90.00
_cell.angle_gamma   90.00
#
_symmetry.space_group_name_H-M   'P 1'
#
loop_
_entity.id
_entity.type
_entity.pdbx_description
1 polymer ?
#
loop_
_entity_poly.entity_id
_entity_poly.type
_entity_poly.pdbx_seq_one_letter_code
_entity_poly.pdbx_strand_id
1 'polypeptide(L)'
;MYNKSRTINLFMLAMINVAALLNIANISVSAKYGLSSIFFLSITSLVFFIPIAVISAELATGWPQRGGVYIWVKEALGDNLGFLAIWLQWIENVIWYPTALSFAA
;
A
#
# COMPACT_ATOMS: atom_id res chain seq x y z
N MET A 1 3.75 -18.76 28.84
CA MET A 1 3.84 -18.90 27.36
C MET A 1 4.50 -17.64 26.80
N TYR A 2 5.79 -17.69 26.50
CA TYR A 2 6.55 -16.52 26.05
C TYR A 2 6.19 -16.22 24.59
N ASN A 3 5.33 -15.22 24.37
CA ASN A 3 4.96 -14.76 23.03
C ASN A 3 6.17 -14.04 22.42
N LYS A 4 6.99 -14.79 21.68
CA LYS A 4 8.08 -14.23 20.88
C LYS A 4 7.45 -13.39 19.79
N SER A 5 7.32 -12.09 20.02
CA SER A 5 6.92 -11.15 18.98
C SER A 5 7.92 -11.33 17.84
N ARG A 6 7.49 -11.90 16.70
CA ARG A 6 8.31 -11.90 15.50
C ARG A 6 8.47 -10.44 15.08
N THR A 7 9.60 -9.86 15.44
CA THR A 7 10.00 -8.55 14.94
C THR A 7 10.32 -8.73 13.47
N ILE A 8 9.61 -8.00 12.62
CA ILE A 8 9.89 -7.97 11.19
C ILE A 8 11.17 -7.16 11.02
N ASN A 9 12.20 -7.79 10.46
CA ASN A 9 13.44 -7.10 10.15
C ASN A 9 13.21 -6.11 8.99
N LEU A 10 13.95 -5.00 8.93
CA LEU A 10 13.79 -3.95 7.91
C LEU A 10 13.80 -4.53 6.49
N PHE A 11 14.74 -5.45 6.24
CA PHE A 11 14.83 -6.16 4.97
C PHE A 11 13.55 -6.94 4.64
N MET A 12 13.00 -7.65 5.62
CA MET A 12 11.77 -8.43 5.44
C MET A 12 10.56 -7.52 5.19
N LEU A 13 10.48 -6.37 5.88
CA LEU A 13 9.44 -5.36 5.63
C LEU A 13 9.55 -4.79 4.21
N ALA A 14 10.76 -4.46 3.76
CA ALA A 14 11.00 -3.98 2.39
C ALA A 14 10.60 -5.04 1.35
N MET A 15 10.96 -6.30 1.57
CA MET A 15 10.60 -7.39 0.66
C MET A 15 9.09 -7.63 0.58
N ILE A 16 8.34 -7.49 1.68
CA ILE A 16 6.88 -7.60 1.67
C ILE A 16 6.26 -6.49 0.81
N ASN A 17 6.74 -5.25 0.94
CA ASN A 17 6.28 -4.13 0.10
C ASN A 17 6.62 -4.34 -1.38
N VAL A 18 7.83 -4.84 -1.69
CA VAL A 18 8.23 -5.17 -3.06
C VAL A 18 7.33 -6.26 -3.65
N ALA A 19 7.03 -7.31 -2.88
CA ALA A 19 6.14 -8.37 -3.33
C ALA A 19 4.70 -7.88 -3.55
N ALA A 20 4.21 -6.96 -2.72
CA ALA A 20 2.89 -6.35 -2.88
C ALA A 20 2.80 -5.50 -4.16
N LEU A 21 3.87 -4.78 -4.51
CA LEU A 21 3.93 -3.92 -5.70
C LEU A 21 4.11 -4.75 -6.99
N LEU A 22 4.98 -5.76 -6.95
CA LEU A 22 5.30 -6.61 -8.10
C LEU A 22 4.27 -7.73 -8.29
N ASN A 23 3.04 -7.36 -8.65
CA ASN A 23 2.02 -8.31 -9.10
C ASN A 23 2.08 -8.49 -10.63
N ILE A 24 1.77 -9.70 -11.11
CA ILE A 24 1.62 -10.05 -12.54
C ILE A 24 0.73 -9.05 -13.29
N ALA A 25 -0.35 -8.56 -12.66
CA ALA A 25 -1.23 -7.57 -13.25
C ALA A 25 -0.50 -6.26 -13.58
N ASN A 26 0.40 -5.78 -12.70
CA ASN A 26 1.18 -4.56 -12.93
C ASN A 26 2.21 -4.73 -14.06
N ILE A 27 2.77 -5.94 -14.22
CA ILE A 27 3.73 -6.27 -15.26
C ILE A 27 3.03 -6.36 -16.64
N SER A 28 1.85 -6.99 -16.69
CA SER A 28 1.03 -7.09 -17.92
C SER A 28 0.54 -5.74 -18.44
N VAL A 29 0.16 -4.83 -17.53
CA VAL A 29 -0.19 -3.44 -17.90
C VAL A 29 1.03 -2.73 -18.48
N SER A 30 2.19 -2.86 -17.85
CA SER A 30 3.43 -2.23 -18.32
C SER A 30 3.89 -2.79 -19.68
N ALA A 31 3.65 -4.08 -19.96
CA ALA A 31 4.00 -4.69 -21.24
C ALA A 31 3.23 -4.11 -22.44
N LYS A 32 2.00 -3.60 -22.25
CA LYS A 32 1.21 -3.00 -23.34
C LYS A 32 1.67 -1.61 -23.76
N TYR A 33 2.29 -0.86 -22.86
CA TYR A 33 2.65 0.55 -23.06
C TYR A 33 4.12 0.76 -23.49
N GLY A 34 4.92 -0.32 -23.57
CA GLY A 34 6.27 -0.33 -24.15
C GLY A 34 7.28 0.58 -23.41
N LEU A 35 8.29 1.09 -24.14
CA LEU A 35 9.34 1.96 -23.58
C LEU A 35 8.80 3.26 -22.96
N SER A 36 7.64 3.75 -23.41
CA SER A 36 7.02 4.96 -22.87
C SER A 36 6.54 4.79 -21.42
N SER A 37 6.23 3.56 -20.98
CA SER A 37 5.87 3.26 -19.59
C SER A 37 6.94 3.66 -18.60
N ILE A 38 8.21 3.50 -18.96
CA ILE A 38 9.34 3.76 -18.08
C ILE A 38 9.37 5.25 -17.72
N PHE A 39 9.11 6.13 -18.69
CA PHE A 39 9.04 7.57 -18.45
C PHE A 39 7.91 7.94 -17.47
N PHE A 40 6.70 7.40 -17.68
CA PHE A 40 5.57 7.68 -16.79
C PHE A 40 5.76 7.06 -15.39
N LEU A 41 6.34 5.86 -15.30
CA LEU A 41 6.64 5.20 -14.03
C LEU A 41 7.72 5.95 -13.25
N SER A 42 8.76 6.45 -13.90
CA SER A 42 9.80 7.28 -13.26
C SER A 42 9.21 8.57 -12.69
N ILE A 43 8.37 9.27 -13.46
CA ILE A 43 7.70 10.48 -12.98
C ILE A 43 6.77 10.17 -11.81
N THR A 44 5.94 9.14 -11.94
CA THR A 44 5.00 8.71 -10.89
C THR A 44 5.75 8.31 -9.61
N SER A 45 6.87 7.61 -9.76
CA SER A 45 7.70 7.21 -8.62
C SER A 45 8.25 8.43 -7.87
N LEU A 46 8.78 9.43 -8.59
CA LEU A 46 9.34 10.62 -7.97
C LEU A 46 8.28 11.54 -7.36
N VAL A 47 7.16 11.75 -8.05
CA VAL A 47 6.15 12.75 -7.67
C VAL A 47 5.08 12.19 -6.73
N PHE A 48 4.82 10.89 -6.77
CA PHE A 48 3.74 10.27 -6.00
C PHE A 48 4.26 9.25 -5.00
N PHE A 49 5.07 8.28 -5.44
CA PHE A 49 5.51 7.18 -4.56
C PHE A 49 6.41 7.66 -3.42
N ILE A 50 7.44 8.47 -3.72
CA ILE A 50 8.37 8.97 -2.69
C ILE A 50 7.64 9.85 -1.66
N PRO A 51 6.84 10.86 -2.04
CA PRO A 51 6.13 11.69 -1.06
C PRO A 51 5.17 10.87 -0.19
N ILE A 52 4.46 9.89 -0.76
CA ILE A 52 3.54 9.04 0.01
C ILE A 52 4.30 8.15 0.99
N ALA A 53 5.46 7.62 0.61
CA ALA A 53 6.30 6.82 1.50
C ALA A 53 6.76 7.65 2.72
N VAL A 54 7.14 8.90 2.51
CA VAL A 54 7.53 9.82 3.59
C VAL A 54 6.34 10.17 4.48
N ILE A 55 5.19 10.52 3.89
CA ILE A 55 3.97 10.83 4.67
C ILE A 55 3.54 9.62 5.51
N SER A 56 3.55 8.42 4.93
CA SER A 56 3.23 7.18 5.63
C SER A 56 4.22 6.90 6.77
N ALA A 57 5.51 7.18 6.57
CA ALA A 57 6.53 7.04 7.60
C ALA A 57 6.32 8.03 8.77
N GLU A 58 6.01 9.29 8.47
CA GLU A 58 5.69 10.31 9.49
C GLU A 58 4.42 9.93 10.27
N LEU A 59 3.36 9.49 9.59
CA LEU A 59 2.13 9.04 10.25
C LEU A 59 2.33 7.78 11.09
N ALA A 60 3.13 6.82 10.60
CA ALA A 60 3.43 5.58 11.32
C ALA A 60 4.29 5.82 12.58
N THR A 61 5.19 6.80 12.56
CA THR A 61 6.03 7.16 13.71
C THR A 61 5.31 8.10 14.69
N GLY A 62 4.48 9.01 14.19
CA GLY A 62 3.66 9.91 15.02
C GLY A 62 2.59 9.19 15.84
N TRP A 63 1.98 8.13 15.28
CA TRP A 63 0.98 7.32 15.97
C TRP A 63 1.31 5.83 15.90
N PRO A 64 2.09 5.29 16.85
CA PRO A 64 2.56 3.90 16.85
C PRO A 64 1.46 2.87 17.22
N GLN A 65 0.20 3.28 17.22
CA GLN A 65 -0.92 2.42 17.56
C GLN A 65 -1.22 1.45 16.41
N ARG A 66 -1.60 0.22 16.76
CA ARG A 66 -1.95 -0.83 15.79
C ARG A 66 -3.31 -0.54 15.17
N GLY A 67 -3.33 0.23 14.08
CA GLY A 67 -4.54 0.45 13.29
C GLY A 67 -4.35 1.17 11.95
N GLY A 68 -3.11 1.53 11.59
CA GLY A 68 -2.77 2.04 10.25
C GLY A 68 -3.64 3.22 9.84
N VAL A 69 -4.14 3.18 8.61
CA VAL A 69 -4.92 4.26 7.98
C VAL A 69 -6.16 4.65 8.80
N TYR A 70 -6.82 3.70 9.47
CA TYR A 70 -7.98 3.99 10.33
C TYR A 70 -7.61 4.96 11.45
N ILE A 71 -6.50 4.69 12.16
CA ILE A 71 -6.07 5.51 13.30
C ILE A 71 -5.55 6.86 12.81
N TRP A 72 -4.80 6.90 11.70
CA TRP A 72 -4.29 8.15 11.15
C TRP A 72 -5.42 9.12 10.77
N VAL A 73 -6.47 8.61 10.14
CA VAL A 73 -7.63 9.43 9.74
C VAL A 73 -8.53 9.73 10.94
N LYS A 74 -8.73 8.76 11.84
CA LYS A 74 -9.52 8.97 13.06
C LYS A 74 -8.92 10.09 13.91
N GLU A 75 -7.60 10.11 14.09
CA GLU A 75 -6.94 11.12 14.92
C GLU A 75 -7.00 12.51 14.28
N ALA A 76 -6.87 12.59 12.95
CA ALA A 76 -6.89 13.87 12.24
C ALA A 76 -8.30 14.45 12.02
N LEU A 77 -9.29 13.59 11.77
CA LEU A 77 -10.59 13.97 11.19
C LEU A 77 -11.80 13.39 11.94
N GLY A 78 -11.57 12.56 12.97
CA GLY A 78 -12.60 11.96 13.82
C GLY A 78 -13.12 10.59 13.35
N ASP A 79 -13.92 9.96 14.20
CA ASP A 79 -14.33 8.55 14.11
C ASP A 79 -15.09 8.19 12.83
N ASN A 80 -15.98 9.07 12.36
CA ASN A 80 -16.80 8.82 11.16
C ASN A 80 -15.94 8.76 9.88
N LEU A 81 -14.96 9.65 9.77
CA LEU A 81 -14.06 9.70 8.62
C LEU A 81 -13.00 8.60 8.69
N GLY A 82 -12.56 8.23 9.90
CA GLY A 82 -11.74 7.05 10.12
C GLY A 82 -12.43 5.77 9.62
N PHE A 83 -13.70 5.57 9.97
CA PHE A 83 -14.49 4.44 9.48
C PHE A 83 -14.63 4.45 7.96
N LEU A 84 -14.91 5.60 7.36
CA LEU A 84 -15.01 5.73 5.91
C LEU A 84 -13.68 5.37 5.23
N ALA A 85 -12.53 5.81 5.77
CA ALA A 85 -11.22 5.52 5.20
C ALA A 85 -10.90 4.01 5.19
N ILE A 86 -11.13 3.30 6.30
CA ILE A 86 -10.92 1.85 6.35
C ILE A 86 -11.96 1.10 5.49
N TRP A 87 -13.18 1.63 5.38
CA TRP A 87 -14.21 1.07 4.53
C TRP A 87 -13.88 1.20 3.04
N LEU A 88 -13.34 2.35 2.61
CA LEU A 88 -12.83 2.54 1.25
C LEU A 88 -11.64 1.63 0.94
N GLN A 89 -10.70 1.48 1.87
CA GLN A 89 -9.59 0.54 1.73
C GLN A 89 -10.10 -0.91 1.56
N TRP A 90 -11.16 -1.28 2.29
CA TRP A 90 -11.75 -2.60 2.15
C TRP A 90 -12.43 -2.79 0.78
N ILE A 91 -13.15 -1.79 0.27
CA ILE A 91 -13.78 -1.84 -1.06
C ILE A 91 -12.74 -1.97 -2.17
N GLU A 92 -11.64 -1.24 -2.07
CA GLU A 92 -10.54 -1.32 -3.03
C GLU A 92 -10.04 -2.77 -3.17
N ASN A 93 -9.86 -3.48 -2.06
CA ASN A 93 -9.51 -4.90 -2.06
C ASN A 93 -10.61 -5.77 -2.70
N VAL A 94 -11.89 -5.51 -2.42
CA VAL A 94 -13.02 -6.27 -3.00
C VAL A 94 -13.06 -6.13 -4.52
N ILE A 95 -12.82 -4.94 -5.05
CA ILE A 95 -12.77 -4.69 -6.50
C ILE A 95 -11.53 -5.31 -7.13
N TRP A 96 -10.41 -5.32 -6.40
CA TRP A 96 -9.16 -5.88 -6.88
C TRP A 96 -9.20 -7.41 -7.02
N TYR A 97 -9.90 -8.13 -6.13
CA TYR A 97 -9.96 -9.60 -6.17
C TYR A 97 -10.46 -10.18 -7.51
N PRO A 98 -11.60 -9.73 -8.09
CA PRO A 98 -12.03 -10.17 -9.42
C PRO A 98 -11.00 -9.91 -10.52
N THR A 99 -10.35 -8.74 -10.50
CA THR A 99 -9.30 -8.41 -11.47
C THR A 99 -8.12 -9.35 -11.34
N ALA A 100 -7.65 -9.60 -10.12
CA ALA A 100 -6.57 -10.54 -9.86
C ALA A 100 -6.91 -11.97 -10.29
N LEU A 101 -8.14 -12.43 -10.03
CA LEU A 101 -8.63 -13.74 -10.47
C LEU A 101 -8.71 -13.84 -12.00
N SER A 102 -9.11 -12.79 -12.70
CA SER A 102 -9.15 -12.76 -14.17
C SER A 102 -7.77 -12.83 -14.82
N PHE A 103 -6.69 -12.44 -14.13
CA PHE A 103 -5.32 -12.60 -14.61
C PHE A 103 -4.71 -13.96 -14.23
N ALA A 104 -5.31 -14.67 -13.27
CA ALA A 104 -4.86 -15.99 -12.82
C ALA A 104 -5.54 -17.16 -13.56
N ALA A 105 -6.73 -16.93 -14.14
CA ALA A 105 -7.46 -17.87 -15.01
C ALA A 105 -7.00 -17.76 -16.47
#